data_AF-A0A090VGQ0-F1
#
_entry.id   AF-A0A090VGQ0-F1
#
_cell.length_a   1.000
_cell.length_b   1.000
_cell.length_c   1.000
_cell.angle_alpha   90.00
_cell.angle_beta   90.00
_cell.angle_gamma   90.00
#
_symmetry.space_group_name_H-M   'P 1'
#
loop_
_entity.id
_entity.type
_entity.pdbx_description
1 polymer ?
#
loop_
_entity_poly.entity_id
_entity_poly.type
_entity_poly.pdbx_seq_one_letter_code
_entity_poly.pdbx_strand_id
1 'polypeptide(L)'
;MKVPFKDAIIIPQKATFEILDKKYVFVIDKNNVVKQREITVEAELPHLFVVQTGLSVNDKILLEGIRIVKDQEKIATTFIQPNEVLANLEMYAE
;
A
#
# COMPACT_ATOMS: atom_id res chain seq x y z
N MET A 1 -17.64 3.11 -17.88
CA MET A 1 -16.68 4.09 -17.33
C MET A 1 -15.29 3.73 -17.81
N LYS A 2 -14.65 4.56 -18.64
CA LYS A 2 -13.24 4.36 -19.05
C LYS A 2 -12.39 4.85 -17.88
N VAL A 3 -11.88 3.94 -17.06
CA VAL A 3 -10.79 4.24 -16.13
C VAL A 3 -9.58 4.68 -16.98
N PRO A 4 -9.14 5.96 -16.91
CA PRO A 4 -8.12 6.50 -17.80
C PRO A 4 -6.69 6.10 -17.39
N PHE A 5 -6.55 5.07 -16.56
CA PHE A 5 -5.28 4.65 -16.00
C PHE A 5 -4.93 3.29 -16.59
N LYS A 6 -4.08 3.31 -17.62
CA LYS A 6 -3.54 2.10 -18.25
C LYS A 6 -2.31 1.69 -17.43
N ASP A 7 -2.33 0.50 -16.85
CA ASP A 7 -1.23 -0.06 -16.02
C ASP A 7 -0.91 0.72 -14.73
N ALA A 8 -1.90 1.37 -14.11
CA ALA A 8 -1.68 2.03 -12.82
C ALA A 8 -1.79 1.07 -11.64
N ILE A 9 -0.93 1.27 -10.64
CA ILE A 9 -0.96 0.54 -9.39
C ILE A 9 -1.95 1.23 -8.46
N ILE A 10 -2.98 0.51 -8.02
CA ILE A 10 -3.93 0.99 -7.02
C ILE A 10 -3.65 0.34 -5.68
N ILE A 11 -3.66 1.14 -4.62
CA ILE A 11 -3.46 0.67 -3.25
C ILE A 11 -4.53 1.25 -2.32
N PRO A 12 -4.91 0.54 -1.24
CA PRO A 12 -5.77 1.11 -0.21
C PRO A 12 -5.10 2.28 0.50
N GLN A 13 -5.87 3.34 0.79
CA GLN A 13 -5.33 4.48 1.55
C GLN A 13 -4.82 4.07 2.94
N LYS A 14 -5.45 3.05 3.55
CA LYS A 14 -5.07 2.45 4.85
C LYS A 14 -3.62 1.90 4.85
N ALA A 15 -3.10 1.49 3.70
CA ALA A 15 -1.74 0.97 3.55
C ALA A 15 -0.68 2.07 3.37
N THR A 16 -1.08 3.33 3.44
CA THR A 16 -0.20 4.49 3.26
C THR A 16 -0.13 5.32 4.54
N PHE A 17 0.96 6.05 4.69
CA PHE A 17 1.13 7.04 5.76
C PHE A 17 1.83 8.27 5.20
N GLU A 18 1.56 9.41 5.84
CA GLU A 18 2.11 10.69 5.42
C GLU A 18 3.16 11.15 6.42
N ILE A 19 4.32 11.56 5.90
CA ILE A 19 5.34 12.26 6.67
C ILE A 19 5.53 13.60 6.01
N LEU A 20 5.21 14.67 6.75
CA LEU A 20 5.17 16.04 6.23
C LEU A 20 4.19 16.13 5.04
N ASP A 21 4.71 16.46 3.85
CA ASP A 21 3.93 16.61 2.60
C ASP A 21 4.06 15.39 1.68
N LYS A 22 4.71 14.32 2.15
CA LYS A 22 5.06 13.16 1.34
C LYS A 22 4.33 11.90 1.79
N LYS A 23 3.83 11.12 0.83
CA LYS A 23 3.18 9.83 1.06
C LYS A 23 4.20 8.68 0.99
N TYR A 24 4.07 7.77 1.93
CA TYR A 24 4.94 6.61 2.11
C TYR A 24 4.11 5.34 2.29
N VAL A 25 4.75 4.21 1.97
CA VAL A 25 4.25 2.86 2.20
C VAL A 25 5.35 2.01 2.81
N PHE A 26 4.97 0.98 3.55
CA PHE A 26 5.93 -0.05 3.96
C PHE A 26 5.92 -1.19 2.95
N VAL A 27 7.08 -1.47 2.36
CA VAL A 27 7.29 -2.59 1.45
C VAL A 27 8.00 -3.71 2.21
N ILE A 28 7.50 -4.94 2.07
CA ILE A 28 8.03 -6.12 2.71
C ILE A 28 8.99 -6.80 1.72
N ASP A 29 10.27 -6.86 2.11
CA ASP A 29 11.30 -7.56 1.34
C ASP A 29 11.15 -9.09 1.48
N LYS A 30 11.83 -9.85 0.61
CA LYS A 30 11.86 -11.34 0.64
C LYS A 30 12.28 -11.91 2.00
N ASN A 31 13.03 -11.14 2.79
CA ASN A 31 13.48 -11.50 4.13
C ASN A 31 12.46 -11.20 5.25
N ASN A 32 11.22 -10.80 4.91
CA ASN A 32 10.19 -10.31 5.82
C ASN A 32 10.63 -9.07 6.63
N VAL A 33 11.42 -8.21 5.99
CA VAL A 33 11.86 -6.94 6.56
C VAL A 33 11.06 -5.83 5.93
N VAL A 34 10.43 -4.99 6.75
CA VAL A 34 9.73 -3.80 6.26
C VAL A 34 10.72 -2.70 5.92
N LYS A 35 10.47 -2.04 4.80
CA LYS A 35 11.22 -0.87 4.35
C LYS A 35 10.25 0.22 3.99
N GLN A 36 10.48 1.41 4.51
CA GLN A 36 9.74 2.58 4.09
C GLN A 36 10.11 2.93 2.64
N ARG A 37 9.08 3.20 1.83
CA ARG A 37 9.25 3.65 0.44
C ARG A 37 8.32 4.82 0.15
N GLU A 38 8.90 5.87 -0.40
CA GLU A 38 8.15 7.04 -0.88
C GLU A 38 7.35 6.63 -2.12
N ILE A 39 6.11 7.11 -2.20
CA ILE A 39 5.25 6.91 -3.36
C ILE A 39 4.75 8.25 -3.89
N THR A 40 4.56 8.31 -5.20
CA THR A 40 3.88 9.44 -5.86
C THR A 40 2.48 9.00 -6.22
N VAL A 41 1.48 9.70 -5.70
CA VAL A 41 0.06 9.45 -6.02
C VAL A 41 -0.35 10.32 -7.19
N GLU A 42 -0.90 9.72 -8.25
CA GLU A 42 -1.41 10.40 -9.43
C GLU A 42 -2.86 10.87 -9.23
N ALA A 43 -3.66 10.05 -8.57
CA ALA A 43 -5.06 10.34 -8.30
C ALA A 43 -5.53 9.70 -7.00
N GLU A 44 -6.45 10.39 -6.33
CA GLU A 44 -7.08 9.92 -5.10
C GLU A 44 -8.52 9.48 -5.42
N LEU A 45 -8.86 8.24 -5.05
CA LEU A 45 -10.18 7.64 -5.24
C LEU A 45 -10.80 7.36 -3.86
N PRO A 46 -12.12 7.13 -3.76
CA PRO A 46 -12.74 6.71 -2.50
C PRO A 46 -12.04 5.47 -1.94
N HIS A 47 -11.43 5.59 -0.75
CA HIS A 47 -10.68 4.55 -0.05
C HIS A 47 -9.42 4.00 -0.76
N LEU A 48 -9.08 4.50 -1.96
CA LEU A 48 -7.96 4.02 -2.78
C LEU A 48 -7.06 5.17 -3.24
N PHE A 49 -5.78 4.88 -3.47
CA PHE A 49 -4.83 5.76 -4.15
C PHE A 49 -4.32 5.12 -5.43
N VAL A 50 -4.21 5.93 -6.49
CA VAL A 50 -3.57 5.56 -7.75
C VAL A 50 -2.12 5.99 -7.68
N VAL A 51 -1.20 5.05 -7.64
CA VAL A 51 0.24 5.27 -7.53
C VAL A 51 0.86 5.40 -8.91
N GLN A 52 1.54 6.52 -9.15
CA GLN A 52 2.31 6.80 -10.36
C GLN A 52 3.68 6.12 -10.31
N THR A 53 4.41 6.31 -9.20
CA THR A 53 5.78 5.81 -9.03
C THR A 53 6.06 5.43 -7.58
N GLY A 54 7.08 4.59 -7.37
CA GLY A 54 7.52 4.14 -6.04
C GLY A 54 7.08 2.73 -5.67
N LEU A 55 6.24 2.07 -6.50
CA LEU A 55 5.85 0.67 -6.33
C LEU A 55 5.92 -0.09 -7.64
N SER A 56 6.12 -1.39 -7.55
CA SER A 56 6.00 -2.35 -8.65
C SER A 56 4.89 -3.36 -8.36
N VAL A 57 4.33 -3.99 -9.41
CA VAL A 57 3.27 -5.01 -9.28
C VAL A 57 3.67 -6.26 -8.47
N ASN A 58 4.97 -6.47 -8.25
CA ASN A 58 5.50 -7.58 -7.46
C ASN A 58 5.85 -7.17 -6.02
N ASP A 59 5.73 -5.90 -5.66
CA ASP A 59 6.01 -5.42 -4.30
C ASP A 59 4.88 -5.84 -3.36
N LYS A 60 5.25 -6.30 -2.16
CA LYS A 60 4.31 -6.57 -1.08
C LYS A 60 4.26 -5.35 -0.18
N ILE A 61 3.09 -4.76 0.00
CA ILE A 61 2.90 -3.63 0.91
C ILE A 61 2.24 -4.07 2.22
N LEU A 62 2.52 -3.35 3.30
CA LEU A 62 1.87 -3.57 4.58
C LEU A 62 0.51 -2.88 4.60
N LEU A 63 -0.57 -3.67 4.70
CA LEU A 63 -1.94 -3.17 4.77
C LEU A 63 -2.32 -2.67 6.17
N GLU A 64 -1.90 -3.40 7.21
CA GLU A 64 -2.24 -3.13 8.61
C GLU A 64 -1.00 -3.12 9.51
N GLY A 65 -1.07 -2.36 10.60
CA GLY A 65 0.03 -2.26 11.55
C GLY A 65 1.10 -1.22 11.18
N ILE A 66 0.85 -0.34 10.20
CA ILE A 66 1.74 0.77 9.82
C ILE A 66 2.15 1.67 11.00
N ARG A 67 1.35 1.71 12.07
CA ARG A 67 1.61 2.49 13.31
C ARG A 67 2.48 1.77 14.34
N ILE A 68 2.63 0.45 14.21
CA ILE A 68 3.30 -0.41 15.19
C ILE A 68 4.70 -0.78 14.69
N VAL A 69 4.81 -0.99 13.37
CA VAL A 69 6.07 -1.38 12.74
C VAL A 69 7.04 -0.20 12.62
N LYS A 70 8.33 -0.50 12.68
CA LYS A 70 9.40 0.46 12.39
C LYS A 70 10.13 0.11 11.11
N ASP A 71 10.74 1.12 10.48
CA ASP A 71 11.62 0.89 9.32
C ASP A 71 12.75 -0.09 9.68
N GLN A 72 13.06 -1.00 8.75
CA GLN A 72 14.05 -2.08 8.89
C GLN A 72 13.73 -3.14 9.96
N GLU A 73 12.52 -3.16 10.48
CA GLU A 73 12.08 -4.18 11.42
C GLU A 73 11.71 -5.49 10.69
N LYS A 74 12.05 -6.62 11.30
CA LYS A 74 11.61 -7.93 10.82
C LYS A 74 10.27 -8.25 11.46
N ILE A 75 9.24 -8.47 10.65
CA ILE A 75 7.88 -8.68 11.12
C ILE A 75 7.34 -10.02 10.65
N ALA A 76 6.44 -10.60 11.45
CA ALA A 76 5.61 -11.69 11.00
C ALA A 76 4.44 -11.10 10.19
N THR A 77 4.32 -11.47 8.92
CA THR A 77 3.22 -11.02 8.06
C THR A 77 2.44 -12.21 7.53
N THR A 78 1.13 -12.06 7.49
CA THR A 78 0.26 -12.94 6.73
C THR A 78 0.08 -12.35 5.35
N PHE A 79 0.43 -13.11 4.32
CA PHE A 79 0.18 -12.70 2.95
C PHE A 79 -1.31 -12.84 2.63
N ILE A 80 -1.95 -11.73 2.32
CA ILE A 80 -3.34 -11.66 1.89
C ILE A 80 -3.34 -11.39 0.38
N GLN A 81 -4.21 -12.08 -0.36
CA GLN A 81 -4.29 -11.87 -1.80
C GLN A 81 -4.92 -10.52 -2.13
N PRO A 82 -4.41 -9.77 -3.14
CA PRO A 82 -4.95 -8.46 -3.51
C PRO A 82 -6.45 -8.47 -3.81
N ASN A 83 -6.92 -9.55 -4.44
CA ASN A 83 -8.33 -9.71 -4.81
C ASN A 83 -9.24 -9.84 -3.57
N GLU A 84 -8.73 -10.45 -2.49
CA GLU A 84 -9.46 -10.60 -1.23
C GLU A 84 -9.52 -9.28 -0.46
N VAL A 85 -8.42 -8.50 -0.47
CA VAL A 85 -8.38 -7.15 0.12
C VAL A 85 -9.38 -6.23 -0.58
N LEU A 86 -9.43 -6.26 -1.92
CA LEU A 86 -10.37 -5.46 -2.71
C LEU A 86 -11.83 -5.86 -2.49
N ALA A 87 -12.10 -7.16 -2.37
CA ALA A 87 -13.45 -7.67 -2.11
C ALA A 87 -13.95 -7.36 -0.69
N ASN A 88 -13.05 -7.25 0.28
CA ASN A 88 -13.38 -6.98 1.68
C ASN A 88 -13.04 -5.54 2.11
N LEU A 89 -12.91 -4.61 1.16
CA LEU A 89 -12.54 -3.21 1.47
C LEU A 89 -13.49 -2.58 2.52
N GLU A 90 -14.77 -2.99 2.51
CA GLU A 90 -15.80 -2.59 3.48
C GLU A 90 -15.54 -3.12 4.89
N MET A 91 -14.98 -4.32 5.04
CA MET A 91 -14.69 -4.93 6.34
C MET A 91 -13.43 -4.35 7.00
N TYR A 92 -12.53 -3.75 6.21
CA TYR A 92 -11.31 -3.09 6.70
C TYR A 92 -11.46 -1.57 6.87
N ALA A 93 -12.61 -1.02 6.46
CA ALA A 93 -12.97 0.39 6.59
C ALA A 93 -13.63 0.71 7.95
N GLU A 94 -13.98 -0.31 8.75
CA GLU A 94 -14.56 -0.19 10.09
C GLU A 94 -13.52 -0.33 11.22
#